data_AF-U6EDR8-F1
#
_entry.id   AF-U6EDR8-F1
#
_cell.length_a   1.000
_cell.length_b   1.000
_cell.length_c   1.000
_cell.angle_alpha   90.00
_cell.angle_beta   90.00
_cell.angle_gamma   90.00
#
_symmetry.space_group_name_H-M   'P 1'
#
loop_
_entity.id
_entity.type
_entity.pdbx_description
1 polymer ?
#
loop_
_entity_poly.entity_id
_entity_poly.type
_entity_poly.pdbx_seq_one_letter_code
_entity_poly.pdbx_strand_id
1 'polypeptide(L)'
;MGKVEFKSENIAKCLCPTCPVQGKSDCVKDKLKKVQELMSEDVDLASMVEPADVPGVYCANGRASCGDLYFHEICQCTNCSVFKENKLAEGEPVGYYCRDGEAR
;
A
#
# COMPACT_ATOMS: atom_id res chain seq x y z
N MET A 1 12.26 10.33 9.57
CA MET A 1 11.47 9.11 9.38
C MET A 1 12.22 8.11 8.50
N GLY A 2 11.91 6.80 8.61
CA GLY A 2 12.44 5.81 7.66
C GLY A 2 11.70 5.88 6.33
N LYS A 3 12.43 5.82 5.21
CA LYS A 3 11.83 5.63 3.87
C LYS A 3 11.66 4.14 3.64
N VAL A 4 10.48 3.71 3.21
CA VAL A 4 10.27 2.31 2.84
C VAL A 4 10.77 2.11 1.41
N GLU A 5 11.66 1.14 1.22
CA GLU A 5 12.07 0.74 -0.11
C GLU A 5 10.96 -0.02 -0.83
N PHE A 6 10.73 0.31 -2.10
CA PHE A 6 9.83 -0.43 -2.96
C PHE A 6 10.54 -1.68 -3.48
N LYS A 7 10.34 -2.80 -2.76
CA LYS A 7 10.87 -4.12 -3.11
C LYS A 7 9.82 -5.20 -2.84
N SER A 8 9.89 -6.28 -3.61
CA SER A 8 8.93 -7.40 -3.56
C SER A 8 8.70 -7.95 -2.14
N GLU A 9 9.76 -8.04 -1.31
CA GLU A 9 9.66 -8.45 0.10
C GLU A 9 8.76 -7.52 0.95
N ASN A 10 8.89 -6.21 0.77
CA ASN A 10 8.11 -5.21 1.51
C ASN A 10 6.66 -5.18 1.03
N ILE A 11 6.44 -5.42 -0.27
CA ILE A 11 5.10 -5.54 -0.85
C ILE A 11 4.38 -6.75 -0.25
N ALA A 12 5.03 -7.91 -0.21
CA ALA A 12 4.44 -9.13 0.35
C ALA A 12 4.05 -8.97 1.83
N LYS A 13 4.85 -8.23 2.62
CA LYS A 13 4.59 -7.96 4.05
C LYS A 13 3.43 -6.99 4.30
N CYS A 14 2.99 -6.24 3.29
CA CYS A 14 2.03 -5.13 3.44
C CYS A 14 0.88 -5.16 2.45
N LEU A 15 0.67 -6.27 1.74
CA LEU A 15 -0.64 -6.57 1.19
C LEU A 15 -1.62 -6.51 2.37
N CYS A 16 -2.42 -5.45 2.40
CA CYS A 16 -3.50 -5.25 3.36
C CYS A 16 -4.80 -5.71 2.67
N PRO A 17 -5.09 -7.02 2.55
CA PRO A 17 -6.32 -7.50 1.92
C PRO A 17 -7.57 -7.02 2.67
N THR A 18 -7.41 -6.49 3.88
CA THR A 18 -8.46 -6.03 4.78
C THR A 18 -8.49 -4.52 4.98
N CYS A 19 -7.82 -3.71 4.15
CA CYS A 19 -7.87 -2.25 4.29
C CYS A 19 -9.30 -1.75 3.95
N PRO A 20 -10.11 -1.30 4.93
CA PRO A 20 -11.55 -1.07 4.69
C PRO A 20 -11.80 0.06 3.69
N VAL A 21 -10.91 1.06 3.66
CA VAL A 21 -10.89 2.16 2.67
C VAL A 21 -10.79 1.66 1.21
N GLN A 22 -10.22 0.47 1.01
CA GLN A 22 -10.04 -0.18 -0.30
C GLN A 22 -11.05 -1.29 -0.56
N GLY A 23 -11.74 -1.80 0.46
CA GLY A 23 -12.53 -3.03 0.37
C GLY A 23 -13.70 -3.00 -0.63
N LYS A 24 -14.16 -1.80 -1.00
CA LYS A 24 -15.23 -1.59 -1.99
C LYS A 24 -14.75 -1.05 -3.33
N SER A 25 -13.45 -0.73 -3.47
CA SER A 25 -12.89 -0.15 -4.69
C SER A 25 -12.71 -1.23 -5.76
N ASP A 26 -13.27 -0.99 -6.93
CA ASP A 26 -13.12 -1.88 -8.08
C ASP A 26 -11.73 -1.69 -8.71
N CYS A 27 -11.21 -0.46 -8.72
CA CYS A 27 -9.82 -0.19 -9.11
C CYS A 27 -8.82 -0.99 -8.28
N VAL A 28 -9.02 -1.08 -6.96
CA VAL A 28 -8.15 -1.87 -6.08
C VAL A 28 -8.27 -3.36 -6.39
N LYS A 29 -9.48 -3.89 -6.60
CA LYS A 29 -9.66 -5.32 -6.94
C LYS A 29 -8.92 -5.68 -8.23
N ASP A 30 -9.01 -4.85 -9.26
CA ASP A 30 -8.36 -5.11 -10.54
C ASP A 30 -6.83 -5.05 -10.41
N LYS A 31 -6.30 -4.04 -9.71
CA LYS A 31 -4.86 -3.96 -9.46
C LYS A 31 -4.33 -5.10 -8.59
N LEU A 32 -5.09 -5.54 -7.57
CA LEU A 32 -4.71 -6.68 -6.74
C LEU A 32 -4.62 -7.98 -7.54
N LYS A 33 -5.55 -8.23 -8.47
CA LYS A 33 -5.48 -9.39 -9.37
C LYS A 33 -4.20 -9.37 -10.21
N LYS A 34 -3.91 -8.22 -10.83
CA LYS A 34 -2.68 -8.05 -11.63
C LYS A 34 -1.41 -8.28 -10.81
N VAL A 35 -1.36 -7.76 -9.57
CA VAL A 35 -0.24 -7.98 -8.66
C VAL A 35 -0.11 -9.47 -8.29
N GLN A 36 -1.22 -10.16 -8.01
CA GLN A 36 -1.20 -11.60 -7.72
C GLN A 36 -0.74 -12.45 -8.91
N GLU A 37 -1.16 -12.10 -10.12
CA GLU A 37 -0.70 -12.73 -11.36
C GLU A 37 0.82 -12.57 -11.51
N LEU A 38 1.34 -11.35 -11.39
CA LEU A 38 2.77 -11.07 -11.46
C LEU A 38 3.58 -11.78 -10.36
N MET A 39 3.06 -11.86 -9.14
CA MET A 39 3.70 -12.60 -8.05
C MET A 39 3.75 -14.11 -8.30
N SER A 40 2.85 -14.64 -9.14
CA SER A 40 2.79 -16.07 -9.49
C SER A 40 3.77 -16.44 -10.61
N GLU A 41 4.32 -15.45 -11.31
CA GLU A 41 5.23 -15.63 -12.45
C GLU A 41 6.72 -15.60 -12.04
N ASP A 42 7.05 -15.62 -10.73
CA ASP A 42 8.42 -15.52 -10.18
C ASP A 42 9.22 -14.31 -10.72
N VAL A 43 8.52 -13.24 -11.12
CA VAL A 43 9.13 -11.99 -11.61
C VAL A 43 9.29 -10.97 -10.49
N ASP A 44 10.31 -10.13 -10.60
CA ASP A 44 10.50 -9.03 -9.64
C ASP A 44 9.42 -7.96 -9.85
N LEU A 45 8.40 -8.02 -9.00
CA LEU A 45 7.25 -7.11 -9.01
C LEU A 45 7.69 -5.63 -8.99
N ALA A 46 8.76 -5.31 -8.25
CA ALA A 46 9.27 -3.95 -8.14
C ALA A 46 9.79 -3.39 -9.48
N SER A 47 10.17 -4.26 -10.42
CA SER A 47 10.61 -3.88 -11.78
C SER A 47 9.46 -3.74 -12.79
N MET A 48 8.28 -4.26 -12.44
CA MET A 48 7.14 -4.42 -13.37
C MET A 48 6.00 -3.43 -13.14
N VAL A 49 5.90 -2.87 -11.93
CA VAL A 49 4.81 -1.96 -11.54
C VAL A 49 5.34 -0.78 -10.75
N GLU A 50 4.68 0.37 -10.87
CA GLU A 50 5.00 1.52 -10.03
C GLU A 50 4.40 1.36 -8.62
N PRO A 51 4.98 1.97 -7.58
CA PRO A 51 4.45 1.90 -6.22
C PRO A 51 3.00 2.37 -6.10
N ALA A 52 2.59 3.35 -6.92
CA ALA A 52 1.23 3.85 -6.97
C ALA A 52 0.23 2.83 -7.55
N ASP A 53 0.70 1.76 -8.19
CA ASP A 53 -0.13 0.71 -8.81
C ASP A 53 -0.27 -0.54 -7.96
N VAL A 54 0.33 -0.57 -6.77
CA VAL A 54 0.28 -1.72 -5.87
C VAL A 54 -0.60 -1.40 -4.67
N PRO A 55 -1.86 -1.87 -4.64
CA PRO A 55 -2.71 -1.69 -3.48
C PRO A 55 -2.14 -2.38 -2.24
N GLY A 56 -2.31 -1.75 -1.08
CA GLY A 56 -1.80 -2.24 0.20
C GLY A 56 -0.45 -1.61 0.63
N VAL A 57 0.39 -1.18 -0.31
CA VAL A 57 1.69 -0.52 0.00
C VAL A 57 1.66 1.01 -0.03
N TYR A 58 0.49 1.63 -0.22
CA TYR A 58 0.32 3.09 -0.10
C TYR A 58 0.77 3.63 1.27
N CYS A 59 0.62 2.81 2.31
CA CYS A 59 1.12 3.07 3.67
C CYS A 59 2.64 3.30 3.76
N ALA A 60 3.37 2.82 2.74
CA ALA A 60 4.82 2.87 2.64
C ALA A 60 5.29 3.80 1.52
N ASN A 61 4.52 3.92 0.43
CA ASN A 61 4.96 4.56 -0.82
C ASN A 61 4.04 5.70 -1.31
N GLY A 62 3.14 6.21 -0.46
CA GLY A 62 2.42 7.46 -0.71
C GLY A 62 0.94 7.30 -1.08
N ARG A 63 0.44 8.25 -1.90
CA ARG A 63 -0.99 8.41 -2.16
C ARG A 63 -1.50 7.32 -3.11
N ALA A 64 -2.68 6.77 -2.80
CA ALA A 64 -3.33 5.82 -3.68
C ALA A 64 -3.75 6.48 -5.01
N SER A 65 -3.56 5.75 -6.11
CA SER A 65 -3.96 6.19 -7.46
C SER A 65 -5.43 5.92 -7.78
N CYS A 66 -6.08 5.01 -7.05
CA CYS A 66 -7.50 4.70 -7.23
C CYS A 66 -8.38 5.85 -6.72
N GLY A 67 -9.28 6.33 -7.57
CA GLY A 67 -10.20 7.44 -7.25
C GLY A 67 -11.49 7.04 -6.53
N ASP A 68 -11.78 5.73 -6.48
CA ASP A 68 -12.99 5.14 -5.89
C ASP A 68 -12.77 4.61 -4.46
N LEU A 69 -11.72 5.10 -3.78
CA LEU A 69 -11.48 4.79 -2.37
C LEU A 69 -12.50 5.45 -1.45
N TYR A 70 -12.96 4.70 -0.45
CA TYR A 70 -13.97 5.17 0.49
C TYR A 70 -13.31 5.73 1.76
N PHE A 71 -12.83 6.98 1.69
CA PHE A 71 -12.09 7.66 2.76
C PHE A 71 -12.88 7.98 4.04
N HIS A 72 -14.14 7.56 4.15
CA HIS A 72 -14.86 7.55 5.42
C HIS A 72 -14.32 6.46 6.37
N GLU A 73 -13.68 5.43 5.81
CA GLU A 73 -12.98 4.39 6.55
C GLU A 73 -11.50 4.73 6.75
N ILE A 74 -10.89 4.19 7.80
CA ILE A 74 -9.47 4.40 8.11
C ILE A 74 -8.54 3.59 7.19
N CYS A 75 -7.39 4.15 6.78
CA CYS A 75 -6.33 3.32 6.17
C CYS A 75 -5.69 2.50 7.31
N GLN A 76 -5.82 1.17 7.30
CA GLN A 76 -5.26 0.28 8.35
C GLN A 76 -3.74 0.05 8.21
N CYS A 77 -3.00 1.12 7.90
CA CYS A 77 -1.55 1.08 7.70
C CYS A 77 -0.77 0.59 8.92
N THR A 78 -1.32 0.78 10.12
CA THR A 78 -0.75 0.31 11.38
C THR A 78 -0.59 -1.22 11.45
N ASN A 79 -1.34 -1.97 10.64
CA ASN A 79 -1.29 -3.43 10.60
C ASN A 79 -0.24 -3.97 9.62
N CYS A 80 0.39 -3.11 8.82
CA CYS A 80 1.47 -3.47 7.91
C CYS A 80 2.80 -3.55 8.69
N SER A 81 3.49 -4.69 8.62
CA SER A 81 4.73 -4.90 9.39
C SER A 81 5.82 -3.89 9.00
N VAL A 82 5.89 -3.54 7.72
CA VAL A 82 6.86 -2.55 7.21
C VAL A 82 6.61 -1.16 7.81
N PHE A 83 5.35 -0.82 8.08
CA PHE A 83 4.97 0.43 8.73
C PHE A 83 5.54 0.53 10.15
N LYS A 84 5.45 -0.57 10.91
CA LYS A 84 5.99 -0.68 12.26
C LYS A 84 7.51 -0.73 12.27
N GLU A 85 8.11 -1.52 11.38
CA GLU A 85 9.58 -1.65 11.23
C GLU A 85 10.24 -0.29 10.92
N ASN A 86 9.57 0.58 10.16
CA ASN A 86 10.10 1.89 9.75
C ASN A 86 9.64 3.05 10.65
N LYS A 87 8.93 2.77 11.76
CA LYS A 87 8.42 3.77 12.71
C LYS A 87 7.56 4.86 12.06
N LEU A 88 6.83 4.52 11.01
CA LEU A 88 6.00 5.48 10.27
C LEU A 88 4.81 5.99 11.10
N ALA A 89 4.48 5.35 12.21
CA ALA A 89 3.47 5.83 13.16
C ALA A 89 3.90 7.12 13.89
N GLU A 90 5.20 7.40 13.94
CA GLU A 90 5.77 8.58 14.61
C GLU A 90 5.75 9.83 13.70
N GLY A 91 5.25 9.67 12.46
CA GLY A 91 5.23 10.67 11.41
C GLY A 91 3.88 11.29 11.11
N GLU A 92 3.87 12.43 10.42
CA GLU A 92 2.64 13.03 9.89
C GLU A 92 2.53 12.82 8.38
N PRO A 93 1.38 12.38 7.84
CA PRO A 93 0.08 12.18 8.51
C PRO A 93 -0.12 10.75 9.07
N VAL A 94 -0.47 10.61 10.35
CA VAL A 94 -0.68 9.29 10.98
C VAL A 94 -1.90 8.59 10.38
N GLY A 95 -1.70 7.37 9.86
CA GLY A 95 -2.79 6.45 9.51
C GLY A 95 -3.60 6.80 8.24
N TYR A 96 -3.28 7.89 7.53
CA TYR A 96 -3.98 8.29 6.29
C TYR A 96 -3.07 8.42 5.07
N TYR A 97 -1.94 7.73 5.06
CA TYR A 97 -0.97 7.73 3.95
C TYR A 97 -1.59 7.49 2.57
N CYS A 98 -2.58 6.59 2.51
CA CYS A 98 -3.28 6.27 1.28
C CYS A 98 -4.07 7.45 0.69
N ARG A 99 -4.43 8.44 1.52
CA ARG A 99 -5.11 9.69 1.11
C ARG A 99 -4.13 10.86 1.02
N ASP A 100 -3.32 11.04 2.05
CA ASP A 100 -2.60 12.27 2.34
C ASP A 100 -1.12 12.23 1.91
N GLY A 101 -0.65 11.09 1.37
CA GLY A 101 0.70 10.94 0.83
C GLY A 101 1.70 10.39 1.85
N GLU A 102 2.98 10.49 1.54
CA GLU A 102 4.06 9.93 2.37
C GLU A 102 4.21 10.63 3.73
N ALA A 103 4.69 9.85 4.69
CA ALA A 103 5.02 10.28 6.03
C ALA A 103 6.25 11.21 6.04
N ARG A 104 6.17 12.39 6.69
CA ARG A 104 7.26 13.38 6.79
C ARG A 104 8.03 13.37 8.11
#